data_AF-A0A6B3HUU3-F1
#
_entry.id   AF-A0A6B3HUU3-F1
#
_cell.length_a   1.000
_cell.length_b   1.000
_cell.length_c   1.000
_cell.angle_alpha   90.00
_cell.angle_beta   90.00
_cell.angle_gamma   90.00
#
_symmetry.space_group_name_H-M   'P 1'
#
loop_
_entity.id
_entity.type
_entity.pdbx_description
1 polymer ?
#
loop_
_entity_poly.entity_id
_entity_poly.type
_entity_poly.pdbx_seq_one_letter_code
_entity_poly.pdbx_strand_id
1 'polypeptide(L)'
;FAYEAQMDKLAAKLDMDPVEFRQLNAMEQGTLLPTGQPCDSPAPVAELLRLVKARPLPPEQEWLTAGSEGTSVDVRALPGGLSNTTHGEGVVRGVGYAVGLKNVGFSEGFDDYSTARVRMEVINGEPVATVHTAMAEVGQGGVTVHAQIARTELGVNQVTIHPADTKVGSAGSTSASRQTYVTGGAVKNSCEAVREQVLEIGRRKFGSYHPAWATAELLL
;
A
#
# COMPACT_ATOMS: atom_id res chain seq x y z
N PHE A 1 -0.75 -16.98 10.75
CA PHE A 1 -1.69 -17.79 11.56
C PHE A 1 -0.98 -18.76 12.49
N ALA A 2 -0.28 -19.79 11.99
CA ALA A 2 0.31 -20.82 12.87
C ALA A 2 1.31 -20.25 13.90
N TYR A 3 2.21 -19.33 13.49
CA TYR A 3 3.13 -18.65 14.40
C TYR A 3 2.39 -17.82 15.46
N GLU A 4 1.42 -17.01 15.05
CA GLU A 4 0.61 -16.21 15.99
C GLU A 4 -0.15 -17.07 17.00
N ALA A 5 -0.70 -18.21 16.58
CA ALA A 5 -1.34 -19.14 17.50
C ALA A 5 -0.35 -19.80 18.49
N GLN A 6 0.93 -19.93 18.11
CA GLN A 6 1.98 -20.37 19.05
C GLN A 6 2.32 -19.27 20.05
N MET A 7 2.37 -18.00 19.61
CA MET A 7 2.59 -16.85 20.50
C MET A 7 1.55 -16.79 21.61
N ASP A 8 0.27 -16.99 21.29
CA ASP A 8 -0.81 -17.03 22.30
C ASP A 8 -0.63 -18.17 23.32
N LYS A 9 -0.30 -19.36 22.84
CA LYS A 9 -0.08 -20.54 23.71
C LYS A 9 1.13 -20.36 24.62
N LEU A 10 2.19 -19.71 24.14
CA LEU A 10 3.38 -19.43 24.93
C LEU A 10 3.10 -18.35 25.97
N ALA A 11 2.44 -17.26 25.59
CA ALA A 11 2.03 -16.21 26.53
C ALA A 11 1.17 -16.77 27.67
N ALA A 12 0.17 -17.59 27.35
CA ALA A 12 -0.68 -18.24 28.36
C ALA A 12 0.11 -19.16 29.31
N LYS A 13 1.10 -19.90 28.80
CA LYS A 13 1.97 -20.76 29.64
C LYS A 13 2.90 -19.97 30.55
N LEU A 14 3.22 -18.74 30.17
CA LEU A 14 4.10 -17.84 30.93
C LEU A 14 3.31 -16.88 31.83
N ASP A 15 1.97 -16.97 31.86
CA ASP A 15 1.09 -16.03 32.55
C ASP A 15 1.33 -14.56 32.12
N MET A 16 1.54 -14.37 30.82
CA MET A 16 1.81 -13.06 30.22
C MET A 16 0.66 -12.63 29.31
N ASP A 17 0.42 -11.32 29.26
CA ASP A 17 -0.45 -10.74 28.25
C ASP A 17 0.07 -11.09 26.84
N PRO A 18 -0.80 -11.57 25.92
CA PRO A 18 -0.37 -12.06 24.62
C PRO A 18 0.20 -10.97 23.71
N VAL A 19 -0.18 -9.70 23.90
CA VAL A 19 0.37 -8.58 23.13
C VAL A 19 1.71 -8.15 23.72
N GLU A 20 1.86 -8.11 25.04
CA GLU A 20 3.14 -7.83 25.71
C GLU A 20 4.19 -8.89 25.35
N PHE A 21 3.78 -10.16 25.33
CA PHE A 21 4.65 -11.24 24.88
C PHE A 21 5.12 -11.04 23.42
N ARG A 22 4.23 -10.57 22.52
CA ARG A 22 4.62 -10.24 21.14
C ARG A 22 5.53 -9.03 21.05
N GLN A 23 5.32 -8.00 21.87
CA GLN A 23 6.17 -6.80 21.91
C GLN A 23 7.59 -7.15 22.32
N LEU A 24 7.77 -8.06 23.30
CA LEU A 24 9.08 -8.53 23.74
C LEU A 24 9.83 -9.32 22.66
N ASN A 25 9.10 -9.99 21.76
CA ASN A 25 9.66 -10.82 20.68
C ASN A 25 9.55 -10.13 19.31
N ALA A 26 9.22 -8.85 19.27
CA ALA A 26 8.98 -8.12 18.04
C ALA A 26 10.28 -7.94 17.26
N MET A 27 10.20 -8.09 15.93
CA MET A 27 11.33 -7.72 15.07
C MET A 27 11.57 -6.21 15.10
N GLU A 28 12.83 -5.83 14.99
CA GLU A 28 13.31 -4.45 14.85
C GLU A 28 14.26 -4.32 13.65
N GLN A 29 14.61 -3.08 13.29
CA GLN A 29 15.62 -2.84 12.27
C GLN A 29 16.94 -3.50 12.70
N GLY A 30 17.54 -4.25 11.78
CA GLY A 30 18.74 -5.08 12.02
C GLY A 30 18.44 -6.54 12.40
N THR A 31 17.18 -6.90 12.69
CA THR A 31 16.80 -8.29 12.98
C THR A 31 17.16 -9.19 11.79
N LEU A 32 17.85 -10.30 12.06
CA LEU A 32 18.09 -11.34 11.07
C LEU A 32 16.86 -12.24 10.97
N LEU A 33 16.27 -12.29 9.78
CA LEU A 33 15.17 -13.21 9.48
C LEU A 33 15.67 -14.67 9.50
N PRO A 34 14.77 -15.67 9.64
CA PRO A 34 15.15 -17.09 9.56
C PRO A 34 15.86 -17.49 8.26
N THR A 35 15.76 -16.68 7.21
CA THR A 35 16.47 -16.84 5.93
C THR A 35 17.89 -16.24 5.92
N GLY A 36 18.33 -15.62 7.02
CA GLY A 36 19.60 -14.90 7.12
C GLY A 36 19.58 -13.47 6.57
N GLN A 37 18.46 -13.04 5.97
CA GLN A 37 18.31 -11.68 5.47
C GLN A 37 18.17 -10.68 6.64
N PRO A 38 18.98 -9.61 6.71
CA PRO A 38 18.76 -8.54 7.67
C PRO A 38 17.55 -7.68 7.30
N CYS A 39 16.78 -7.27 8.29
CA CYS A 39 15.78 -6.21 8.13
C CYS A 39 16.49 -4.86 8.10
N ASP A 40 16.81 -4.36 6.89
CA ASP A 40 17.59 -3.15 6.68
C ASP A 40 16.78 -1.84 6.77
N SER A 41 15.45 -1.95 6.83
CA SER A 41 14.51 -0.84 6.86
C SER A 41 13.83 -0.71 8.24
N PRO A 42 13.27 0.46 8.60
CA PRO A 42 12.57 0.63 9.86
C PRO A 42 11.45 -0.41 10.05
N ALA A 43 11.53 -1.18 11.14
CA ALA A 43 10.55 -2.20 11.52
C ALA A 43 9.99 -1.91 12.92
N PRO A 44 9.05 -0.95 13.07
CA PRO A 44 8.51 -0.54 14.36
C PRO A 44 7.44 -1.52 14.90
N VAL A 45 7.71 -2.82 14.91
CA VAL A 45 6.68 -3.84 15.18
C VAL A 45 6.14 -3.77 16.60
N ALA A 46 7.00 -3.64 17.61
CA ALA A 46 6.57 -3.48 19.00
C ALA A 46 5.71 -2.21 19.17
N GLU A 47 6.12 -1.12 18.52
CA GLU A 47 5.41 0.16 18.56
C GLU A 47 4.03 0.06 17.91
N LEU A 48 3.91 -0.59 16.75
CA LEU A 48 2.62 -0.84 16.10
C LEU A 48 1.68 -1.64 17.00
N LEU A 49 2.20 -2.70 17.66
CA LEU A 49 1.42 -3.48 18.61
C LEU A 49 0.96 -2.63 19.80
N ARG A 50 1.84 -1.76 20.34
CA ARG A 50 1.51 -0.84 21.43
C ARG A 50 0.40 0.14 21.01
N LEU A 51 0.52 0.74 19.84
CA LEU A 51 -0.46 1.70 19.31
C LEU A 51 -1.82 1.04 19.07
N VAL A 52 -1.84 -0.18 18.52
CA VAL A 52 -3.09 -0.91 18.26
C VAL A 52 -3.72 -1.42 19.56
N LYS A 53 -2.92 -1.88 20.55
CA LYS A 53 -3.40 -2.26 21.89
C LYS A 53 -4.00 -1.08 22.65
N ALA A 54 -3.44 0.12 22.50
CA ALA A 54 -3.92 1.33 23.15
C ALA A 54 -5.22 1.88 22.57
N ARG A 55 -5.70 1.35 21.43
CA ARG A 55 -7.00 1.76 20.87
C ARG A 55 -8.13 1.28 21.80
N PRO A 56 -9.19 2.09 21.98
CA PRO A 56 -10.37 1.66 22.72
C PRO A 56 -10.89 0.34 22.16
N LEU A 57 -11.16 -0.62 23.05
CA LEU A 57 -11.82 -1.86 22.66
C LEU A 57 -13.25 -1.54 22.19
N PRO A 58 -13.79 -2.32 21.24
CA PRO A 58 -15.22 -2.27 20.94
C PRO A 58 -16.03 -2.44 22.22
N PRO A 59 -17.14 -1.70 22.40
CA PRO A 59 -17.98 -1.85 23.58
C PRO A 59 -18.45 -3.31 23.73
N GLU A 60 -18.36 -3.83 24.95
CA GLU A 60 -18.74 -5.21 25.26
C GLU A 60 -20.21 -5.48 24.89
N GLN A 61 -21.07 -4.48 25.06
CA GLN A 61 -22.51 -4.54 24.83
C GLN A 61 -22.99 -3.49 23.82
N GLU A 62 -22.29 -3.37 22.69
CA GLU A 62 -22.57 -2.42 21.61
C GLU A 62 -24.05 -2.42 21.16
N TRP A 63 -24.72 -3.58 21.22
CA TRP A 63 -26.14 -3.74 20.87
C TRP A 63 -27.11 -2.99 21.77
N LEU A 64 -26.72 -2.61 22.99
CA LEU A 64 -27.55 -1.78 23.87
C LEU A 64 -27.59 -0.31 23.43
N THR A 65 -26.56 0.12 22.70
CA THR A 65 -26.38 1.52 22.30
C THR A 65 -26.53 1.75 20.79
N ALA A 66 -26.61 0.69 19.99
CA ALA A 66 -26.69 0.75 18.53
C ALA A 66 -28.11 1.00 17.97
N GLY A 67 -29.16 0.89 18.80
CA GLY A 67 -30.53 1.18 18.40
C GLY A 67 -30.77 2.67 18.15
N SER A 68 -31.55 3.01 17.12
CA SER A 68 -31.81 4.39 16.69
C SER A 68 -32.55 5.27 17.72
N GLU A 69 -33.03 4.69 18.83
CA GLU A 69 -33.77 5.41 19.88
C GLU A 69 -33.34 5.03 21.32
N GLY A 70 -32.14 4.47 21.50
CA GLY A 70 -31.51 4.29 22.83
C GLY A 70 -32.27 3.45 23.85
N THR A 71 -33.36 2.77 23.46
CA THR A 71 -34.28 2.06 24.36
C THR A 71 -34.56 0.62 23.92
N SER A 72 -34.04 0.17 22.77
CA SER A 72 -34.19 -1.19 22.27
C SER A 72 -32.86 -1.78 21.80
N VAL A 73 -32.66 -3.07 22.09
CA VAL A 73 -31.50 -3.85 21.64
C VAL A 73 -31.48 -3.89 20.11
N ASP A 74 -30.36 -3.49 19.50
CA ASP A 74 -30.15 -3.71 18.07
C ASP A 74 -29.65 -5.14 17.83
N VAL A 75 -30.56 -5.99 17.36
CA VAL A 75 -30.27 -7.39 17.04
C VAL A 75 -29.16 -7.56 15.99
N ARG A 76 -28.92 -6.55 15.13
CA ARG A 76 -27.86 -6.58 14.12
C ARG A 76 -26.46 -6.50 14.73
N ALA A 77 -26.37 -5.96 15.94
CA ALA A 77 -25.14 -5.81 16.71
C ALA A 77 -24.94 -6.94 17.73
N LEU A 78 -25.88 -7.89 17.87
CA LEU A 78 -25.66 -9.06 18.72
C LEU A 78 -24.56 -9.98 18.15
N PRO A 79 -23.83 -10.71 19.00
CA PRO A 79 -22.96 -11.80 18.54
C PRO A 79 -23.79 -12.82 17.74
N GLY A 80 -23.48 -13.03 16.46
CA GLY A 80 -24.27 -13.90 15.55
C GLY A 80 -24.75 -13.22 14.26
N GLY A 81 -24.68 -11.89 14.19
CA GLY A 81 -24.91 -11.11 12.95
C GLY A 81 -26.36 -11.08 12.46
N LEU A 82 -26.57 -10.45 11.29
CA LEU A 82 -27.90 -10.12 10.75
C LEU A 82 -28.83 -11.33 10.52
N SER A 83 -28.27 -12.53 10.38
CA SER A 83 -29.02 -13.75 10.08
C SER A 83 -29.70 -14.36 11.33
N ASN A 84 -29.58 -13.73 12.50
CA ASN A 84 -30.19 -14.16 13.76
C ASN A 84 -29.91 -15.63 14.12
N THR A 85 -28.71 -16.11 13.78
CA THR A 85 -28.32 -17.51 14.02
C THR A 85 -28.16 -17.81 15.53
N THR A 86 -28.04 -16.77 16.36
CA THR A 86 -28.08 -16.77 17.82
C THR A 86 -28.34 -15.34 18.31
N HIS A 87 -28.84 -15.17 19.53
CA HIS A 87 -28.91 -13.89 20.25
C HIS A 87 -27.83 -13.77 21.34
N GLY A 88 -26.75 -14.56 21.22
CA GLY A 88 -25.63 -14.59 22.17
C GLY A 88 -25.67 -15.73 23.19
N GLU A 89 -26.66 -16.63 23.12
CA GLU A 89 -26.81 -17.73 24.09
C GLU A 89 -25.70 -18.79 24.00
N GLY A 90 -25.03 -18.88 22.85
CA GLY A 90 -23.96 -19.85 22.60
C GLY A 90 -22.73 -19.27 21.89
N VAL A 91 -22.68 -17.94 21.71
CA VAL A 91 -21.58 -17.27 21.00
C VAL A 91 -21.09 -16.10 21.84
N VAL A 92 -19.77 -16.03 22.01
CA VAL A 92 -19.07 -14.94 22.69
C VAL A 92 -18.29 -14.11 21.67
N ARG A 93 -18.05 -12.83 21.99
CA ARG A 93 -17.11 -11.99 21.24
C ARG A 93 -15.69 -12.24 21.76
N GLY A 94 -14.72 -12.19 20.86
CA GLY A 94 -13.30 -12.22 21.19
C GLY A 94 -12.57 -11.13 20.42
N VAL A 95 -11.59 -10.49 21.07
CA VAL A 95 -10.67 -9.55 20.43
C VAL A 95 -9.30 -10.19 20.41
N GLY A 96 -8.69 -10.23 19.22
CA GLY A 96 -7.37 -10.81 19.00
C GLY A 96 -6.45 -9.84 18.27
N TYR A 97 -5.16 -9.94 18.56
CA TYR A 97 -4.11 -9.17 17.92
C TYR A 97 -3.17 -10.12 17.21
N ALA A 98 -2.75 -9.76 16.01
CA ALA A 98 -1.78 -10.52 15.24
C ALA A 98 -0.87 -9.57 14.48
N VAL A 99 0.37 -10.00 14.28
CA VAL A 99 1.30 -9.34 13.37
C VAL A 99 1.67 -10.29 12.24
N GLY A 100 1.94 -9.73 11.07
CA GLY A 100 2.41 -10.48 9.91
C GLY A 100 3.51 -9.70 9.20
N LEU A 101 4.61 -10.39 8.93
CA LEU A 101 5.60 -9.94 7.96
C LEU A 101 5.20 -10.49 6.58
N LYS A 102 5.16 -9.62 5.59
CA LYS A 102 4.82 -9.98 4.20
C LYS A 102 5.87 -9.41 3.26
N ASN A 103 6.51 -10.26 2.48
CA ASN A 103 7.40 -9.84 1.40
C ASN A 103 6.62 -9.14 0.28
N VAL A 104 7.27 -8.27 -0.49
CA VAL A 104 6.74 -7.62 -1.70
C VAL A 104 7.61 -8.05 -2.88
N GLY A 105 6.99 -8.32 -4.03
CA GLY A 105 7.70 -8.85 -5.19
C GLY A 105 7.70 -10.38 -5.27
N PHE A 106 8.14 -10.91 -6.40
CA PHE A 106 8.33 -12.34 -6.60
C PHE A 106 9.50 -12.89 -5.75
N SER A 107 9.44 -14.20 -5.50
CA SER A 107 10.41 -14.91 -4.66
C SER A 107 11.50 -15.57 -5.50
N GLU A 108 12.44 -16.25 -4.84
CA GLU A 108 13.43 -17.16 -5.45
C GLU A 108 14.39 -16.50 -6.46
N GLY A 109 14.71 -15.22 -6.26
CA GLY A 109 15.66 -14.50 -7.11
C GLY A 109 15.12 -14.19 -8.51
N PHE A 110 13.80 -14.27 -8.68
CA PHE A 110 13.15 -13.89 -9.93
C PHE A 110 13.47 -12.44 -10.29
N ASP A 111 13.81 -12.19 -11.56
CA ASP A 111 14.04 -10.85 -12.08
C ASP A 111 12.70 -10.10 -12.21
N ASP A 112 12.34 -9.43 -11.12
CA ASP A 112 11.06 -8.77 -10.96
C ASP A 112 11.10 -7.38 -11.62
N TYR A 113 10.80 -7.34 -12.93
CA TYR A 113 10.77 -6.10 -13.71
C TYR A 113 9.39 -5.79 -14.30
N SER A 114 9.20 -4.53 -14.71
CA SER A 114 8.01 -4.05 -15.43
C SER A 114 8.42 -3.02 -16.48
N THR A 115 7.66 -2.92 -17.57
CA THR A 115 7.90 -1.97 -18.66
C THR A 115 6.76 -0.95 -18.73
N ALA A 116 7.13 0.32 -18.80
CA ALA A 116 6.20 1.42 -18.99
C ALA A 116 6.66 2.31 -20.16
N ARG A 117 5.70 2.75 -20.98
CA ARG A 117 5.91 3.78 -21.99
C ARG A 117 5.18 5.03 -21.56
N VAL A 118 5.91 6.14 -21.50
CA VAL A 118 5.35 7.46 -21.23
C VAL A 118 5.59 8.34 -22.45
N ARG A 119 4.56 9.03 -22.90
CA ARG A 119 4.63 10.04 -23.95
C ARG A 119 4.07 11.34 -23.42
N MET A 120 4.71 12.45 -23.74
CA MET A 120 4.18 13.78 -23.47
C MET A 120 4.00 14.53 -24.78
N GLU A 121 2.90 15.24 -24.92
CA GLU A 121 2.57 16.06 -26.08
C GLU A 121 1.74 17.27 -25.68
N VAL A 122 1.65 18.27 -26.57
CA VAL A 122 0.79 19.44 -26.36
C VAL A 122 -0.50 19.23 -27.14
N ILE A 123 -1.64 19.23 -26.44
CA ILE A 123 -2.97 19.08 -27.03
C ILE A 123 -3.77 20.33 -26.68
N ASN A 124 -4.25 21.05 -27.69
CA ASN A 124 -5.01 22.30 -27.51
C ASN A 124 -4.28 23.35 -26.65
N GLY A 125 -2.95 23.40 -26.72
CA GLY A 125 -2.12 24.33 -25.94
C GLY A 125 -1.75 23.84 -24.54
N GLU A 126 -2.27 22.69 -24.10
CA GLU A 126 -2.00 22.14 -22.76
C GLU A 126 -1.06 20.92 -22.83
N PRO A 127 -0.13 20.75 -21.88
CA PRO A 127 0.70 19.57 -21.80
C PRO A 127 -0.12 18.36 -21.31
N VAL A 128 -0.08 17.27 -22.07
CA VAL A 128 -0.78 16.02 -21.78
C VAL A 128 0.24 14.88 -21.78
N ALA A 129 0.26 14.11 -20.69
CA ALA A 129 1.02 12.87 -20.63
C ALA A 129 0.11 11.66 -20.87
N THR A 130 0.68 10.65 -21.50
CA THR A 130 0.04 9.36 -21.73
C THR A 130 0.94 8.27 -21.21
N VAL A 131 0.41 7.41 -20.34
CA VAL A 131 1.14 6.30 -19.73
C VAL A 131 0.54 4.98 -20.21
N HIS A 132 1.40 4.06 -20.64
CA HIS A 132 1.01 2.71 -21.06
C HIS A 132 1.86 1.68 -20.32
N THR A 133 1.20 0.69 -19.73
CA THR A 133 1.82 -0.46 -19.04
C THR A 133 0.98 -1.70 -19.32
N ALA A 134 1.55 -2.89 -19.18
CA ALA A 134 0.79 -4.14 -19.28
C ALA A 134 0.14 -4.58 -17.95
N MET A 135 0.12 -3.72 -16.91
CA MET A 135 -0.45 -4.07 -15.61
C MET A 135 -1.95 -4.25 -15.71
N ALA A 136 -2.45 -5.43 -15.30
CA ALA A 136 -3.87 -5.65 -15.14
C ALA A 136 -4.42 -4.90 -13.91
N GLU A 137 -5.42 -4.06 -14.13
CA GLU A 137 -6.21 -3.43 -13.06
C GLU A 137 -7.35 -4.37 -12.65
N VAL A 138 -7.42 -4.68 -11.36
CA VAL A 138 -8.44 -5.57 -10.77
C VAL A 138 -9.13 -4.95 -9.54
N GLY A 139 -8.96 -3.63 -9.34
CA GLY A 139 -9.53 -2.87 -8.23
C GLY A 139 -8.50 -2.39 -7.21
N GLN A 140 -7.21 -2.70 -7.39
CA GLN A 140 -6.15 -2.25 -6.50
C GLN A 140 -5.80 -0.76 -6.66
N GLY A 141 -6.30 -0.11 -7.73
CA GLY A 141 -6.12 1.32 -7.95
C GLY A 141 -4.81 1.71 -8.64
N GLY A 142 -4.22 0.80 -9.41
CA GLY A 142 -2.98 1.07 -10.14
C GLY A 142 -3.15 2.14 -11.22
N VAL A 143 -4.30 2.21 -11.89
CA VAL A 143 -4.61 3.30 -12.85
C VAL A 143 -4.49 4.68 -12.18
N THR A 144 -4.99 4.80 -10.95
CA THR A 144 -4.94 6.05 -10.18
C THR A 144 -3.51 6.39 -9.79
N VAL A 145 -2.79 5.43 -9.20
CA VAL A 145 -1.42 5.67 -8.71
C VAL A 145 -0.45 5.98 -9.86
N HIS A 146 -0.54 5.28 -10.99
CA HIS A 146 0.31 5.58 -12.15
C HIS A 146 0.06 6.99 -12.70
N ALA A 147 -1.19 7.45 -12.70
CA ALA A 147 -1.51 8.82 -13.09
C ALA A 147 -0.95 9.84 -12.10
N GLN A 148 -1.03 9.58 -10.79
CA GLN A 148 -0.45 10.43 -9.74
C GLN A 148 1.07 10.53 -9.87
N ILE A 149 1.75 9.41 -10.13
CA ILE A 149 3.20 9.38 -10.40
C ILE A 149 3.51 10.28 -11.60
N ALA A 150 2.83 10.07 -12.74
CA ALA A 150 3.10 10.86 -13.94
C ALA A 150 2.85 12.37 -13.74
N ARG A 151 1.79 12.77 -13.02
CA ARG A 151 1.55 14.18 -12.67
C ARG A 151 2.66 14.76 -11.81
N THR A 152 3.11 14.00 -10.82
CA THR A 152 4.17 14.44 -9.89
C THR A 152 5.50 14.60 -10.62
N GLU A 153 5.89 13.61 -11.43
CA GLU A 153 7.19 13.61 -12.09
C GLU A 153 7.28 14.56 -13.29
N LEU A 154 6.16 14.75 -14.02
CA LEU A 154 6.14 15.61 -15.21
C LEU A 154 5.56 16.99 -14.95
N GLY A 155 4.81 17.22 -13.86
CA GLY A 155 4.18 18.51 -13.60
C GLY A 155 2.93 18.83 -14.42
N VAL A 156 2.41 17.85 -15.14
CA VAL A 156 1.22 18.01 -15.98
C VAL A 156 -0.06 17.77 -15.18
N ASN A 157 -1.15 18.44 -15.57
CA ASN A 157 -2.48 18.20 -14.98
C ASN A 157 -3.21 17.04 -15.66
N GLN A 158 -3.04 16.91 -16.98
CA GLN A 158 -3.75 15.94 -17.81
C GLN A 158 -2.90 14.69 -18.04
N VAL A 159 -3.38 13.56 -17.54
CA VAL A 159 -2.76 12.25 -17.74
C VAL A 159 -3.80 11.26 -18.22
N THR A 160 -3.52 10.60 -19.34
CA THR A 160 -4.30 9.48 -19.86
C THR A 160 -3.56 8.17 -19.59
N ILE A 161 -4.24 7.21 -18.97
CA ILE A 161 -3.72 5.85 -18.83
C ILE A 161 -4.30 5.01 -19.98
N HIS A 162 -3.44 4.44 -20.82
CA HIS A 162 -3.88 3.54 -21.88
C HIS A 162 -4.39 2.21 -21.30
N PRO A 163 -5.36 1.55 -21.99
CA PRO A 163 -5.73 0.19 -21.68
C PRO A 163 -4.51 -0.73 -21.64
N ALA A 164 -4.47 -1.64 -20.67
CA ALA A 164 -3.33 -2.54 -20.51
C ALA A 164 -3.26 -3.54 -21.67
N ASP A 165 -2.13 -3.56 -22.37
CA ASP A 165 -1.77 -4.60 -23.33
C ASP A 165 -0.26 -4.87 -23.32
N THR A 166 0.17 -5.91 -24.04
CA THR A 166 1.58 -6.34 -24.08
C THR A 166 2.42 -5.65 -25.15
N LYS A 167 1.88 -4.68 -25.92
CA LYS A 167 2.64 -3.94 -26.95
C LYS A 167 3.69 -3.01 -26.36
N VAL A 168 3.61 -2.74 -25.05
CA VAL A 168 4.58 -1.95 -24.29
C VAL A 168 5.66 -2.81 -23.62
N GLY A 169 5.45 -4.12 -23.51
CA GLY A 169 6.31 -5.05 -22.76
C GLY A 169 5.56 -5.76 -21.64
N SER A 170 6.28 -6.40 -20.74
CA SER A 170 5.70 -7.12 -19.60
C SER A 170 5.52 -6.20 -18.39
N ALA A 171 4.47 -6.43 -17.60
CA ALA A 171 4.34 -5.85 -16.26
C ALA A 171 4.38 -6.93 -15.15
N GLY A 172 4.72 -8.17 -15.52
CA GLY A 172 4.48 -9.34 -14.68
C GLY A 172 3.00 -9.57 -14.40
N SER A 173 2.69 -10.61 -13.61
CA SER A 173 1.31 -10.80 -13.13
C SER A 173 0.95 -9.76 -12.08
N THR A 174 -0.32 -9.34 -12.05
CA THR A 174 -0.88 -8.56 -10.93
C THR A 174 -1.06 -9.47 -9.71
N SER A 175 0.04 -9.74 -9.02
CA SER A 175 0.13 -10.54 -7.79
C SER A 175 1.28 -10.00 -6.91
N ALA A 176 1.63 -10.70 -5.83
CA ALA A 176 2.78 -10.38 -4.96
C ALA A 176 2.83 -8.96 -4.33
N SER A 177 1.72 -8.20 -4.40
CA SER A 177 1.63 -6.77 -4.06
C SER A 177 2.73 -5.90 -4.69
N ARG A 178 3.20 -6.26 -5.88
CA ARG A 178 4.34 -5.61 -6.53
C ARG A 178 3.99 -4.44 -7.44
N GLN A 179 2.75 -4.35 -7.92
CA GLN A 179 2.45 -3.50 -9.08
C GLN A 179 2.70 -2.01 -8.82
N THR A 180 2.26 -1.48 -7.68
CA THR A 180 2.56 -0.10 -7.28
C THR A 180 4.05 0.17 -7.17
N TYR A 181 4.81 -0.78 -6.63
CA TYR A 181 6.25 -0.60 -6.44
C TYR A 181 7.01 -0.71 -7.77
N VAL A 182 6.81 -1.81 -8.50
CA VAL A 182 7.63 -2.14 -9.67
C VAL A 182 7.11 -1.50 -10.96
N THR A 183 5.81 -1.57 -11.22
CA THR A 183 5.23 -0.89 -12.39
C THR A 183 5.16 0.61 -12.15
N GLY A 184 4.81 1.05 -10.93
CA GLY A 184 4.92 2.46 -10.57
C GLY A 184 6.35 2.98 -10.70
N GLY A 185 7.36 2.22 -10.28
CA GLY A 185 8.77 2.53 -10.51
C GLY A 185 9.13 2.64 -12.00
N ALA A 186 8.63 1.72 -12.85
CA ALA A 186 8.82 1.81 -14.29
C ALA A 186 8.18 3.07 -14.89
N VAL A 187 6.98 3.45 -14.43
CA VAL A 187 6.31 4.69 -14.85
C VAL A 187 7.13 5.90 -14.41
N LYS A 188 7.57 5.95 -13.15
CA LYS A 188 8.43 7.02 -12.61
C LYS A 188 9.69 7.19 -13.45
N ASN A 189 10.44 6.12 -13.67
CA ASN A 189 11.69 6.15 -14.44
C ASN A 189 11.44 6.64 -15.89
N SER A 190 10.36 6.19 -16.52
CA SER A 190 9.97 6.65 -17.86
C SER A 190 9.58 8.13 -17.87
N CYS A 191 8.89 8.62 -16.84
CA CYS A 191 8.58 10.04 -16.68
C CYS A 191 9.85 10.89 -16.50
N GLU A 192 10.79 10.47 -15.65
CA GLU A 192 12.06 11.16 -15.45
C GLU A 192 12.87 11.25 -16.76
N ALA A 193 12.88 10.18 -17.56
CA ALA A 193 13.54 10.18 -18.86
C ALA A 193 12.87 11.15 -19.86
N VAL A 194 11.53 11.22 -19.86
CA VAL A 194 10.79 12.21 -20.68
C VAL A 194 11.09 13.63 -20.20
N ARG A 195 11.09 13.87 -18.89
CA ARG A 195 11.40 15.17 -18.30
C ARG A 195 12.76 15.65 -18.75
N GLU A 196 13.81 14.83 -18.64
CA GLU A 196 15.15 15.26 -19.04
C GLU A 196 15.22 15.63 -20.53
N GLN A 197 14.56 14.89 -21.41
CA GLN A 197 14.51 15.24 -22.84
C GLN A 197 13.82 16.58 -23.09
N VAL A 198 12.73 16.87 -22.37
CA VAL A 198 12.01 18.13 -22.49
C VAL A 198 12.86 19.29 -21.98
N LEU A 199 13.54 19.10 -20.84
CA LEU A 199 14.46 20.10 -20.30
C LEU A 199 15.59 20.37 -21.28
N GLU A 200 16.21 19.35 -21.85
CA GLU A 200 17.27 19.48 -22.85
C GLU A 200 16.81 20.30 -24.08
N ILE A 201 15.59 20.04 -24.58
CA ILE A 201 14.99 20.83 -25.66
C ILE A 201 14.82 22.29 -25.23
N GLY A 202 14.30 22.52 -24.01
CA GLY A 202 14.17 23.84 -23.42
C GLY A 202 15.51 24.56 -23.32
N ARG A 203 16.57 23.85 -22.90
CA ARG A 203 17.92 24.43 -22.78
C ARG A 203 18.48 24.90 -24.11
N ARG A 204 18.29 24.11 -25.16
CA ARG A 204 18.73 24.46 -26.52
C ARG A 204 17.96 25.64 -27.08
N LYS A 205 16.65 25.74 -26.78
CA LYS A 205 15.77 26.77 -27.34
C LYS A 205 15.89 28.12 -26.62
N PHE A 206 16.04 28.09 -25.31
CA PHE A 206 15.99 29.30 -24.47
C PHE A 206 17.35 29.69 -23.86
N GLY A 207 18.41 28.91 -24.11
CA GLY A 207 19.77 29.16 -23.63
C GLY A 207 19.96 28.71 -22.18
N SER A 208 21.19 28.33 -21.80
CA SER A 208 21.53 27.60 -20.55
C SER A 208 21.21 28.30 -19.21
N TYR A 209 20.59 29.46 -19.24
CA TYR A 209 20.09 30.17 -18.08
C TYR A 209 18.70 30.71 -18.41
N HIS A 210 17.68 30.17 -17.75
CA HIS A 210 16.31 30.66 -17.83
C HIS A 210 15.72 30.72 -16.42
N PRO A 211 14.98 31.78 -16.04
CA PRO A 211 14.40 31.90 -14.71
C PRO A 211 13.54 30.70 -14.29
N ALA A 212 12.87 30.06 -15.26
CA ALA A 212 12.11 28.84 -14.98
C ALA A 212 13.00 27.74 -14.36
N TRP A 213 14.26 27.60 -14.78
CA TRP A 213 15.13 26.50 -14.35
C TRP A 213 15.73 26.68 -12.95
N ALA A 214 15.54 27.85 -12.35
CA ALA A 214 16.08 28.17 -11.03
C ALA A 214 15.24 27.59 -9.87
N THR A 215 14.08 26.99 -10.15
CA THR A 215 13.23 26.36 -9.14
C THR A 215 13.54 24.87 -9.01
N ALA A 216 13.75 24.40 -7.77
CA ALA A 216 13.94 22.97 -7.47
C ALA A 216 12.68 22.13 -7.80
N GLU A 217 11.54 22.78 -7.95
CA GLU A 217 10.23 22.20 -8.25
C GLU A 217 9.80 22.47 -9.70
N LEU A 218 10.73 22.52 -10.66
CA LEU A 218 10.32 22.73 -12.05
C LEU A 218 9.46 21.56 -12.55
N LEU A 219 8.15 21.80 -12.52
CA LEU A 219 7.08 21.09 -13.20
C LEU A 219 7.06 21.57 -14.66
N LEU A 220 6.96 20.66 -15.64
CA LEU A 220 7.05 20.97 -17.08
C LEU A 220 5.84 21.76 -17.58
#